data_AF-A0A1X2I121-F1
#
_entry.id   AF-A0A1X2I121-F1
#
_cell.length_a   1.000
_cell.length_b   1.000
_cell.length_c   1.000
_cell.angle_alpha   90.00
_cell.angle_beta   90.00
_cell.angle_gamma   90.00
#
_symmetry.space_group_name_H-M   'P 1'
#
loop_
_entity.id
_entity.type
_entity.pdbx_description
1 polymer ?
#
loop_
_entity_poly.entity_id
_entity_poly.type
_entity_poly.pdbx_seq_one_letter_code
_entity_poly.pdbx_strand_id
1 'polypeptide(L)'
;MAIDFIGDCGYLYQLQITNDSYVASIVSSLILPVDFSDLDLFKNTIKYLFVWKSFLRETILDLKKAMRTTEADNLNPTAALSPHTALTTPHIFFAPSHSQLQ
;
A
#
# COMPACT_ATOMS: atom_id res chain seq x y z
N MET A 1 9.58 4.06 3.49
CA MET A 1 10.96 3.97 4.02
C MET A 1 11.53 2.60 3.74
N ALA A 2 12.82 2.54 3.48
CA ALA A 2 13.58 1.30 3.27
C ALA A 2 14.93 1.41 3.98
N ILE A 3 15.54 0.25 4.24
CA ILE A 3 16.84 0.13 4.91
C ILE A 3 17.75 -0.65 3.99
N ASP A 4 19.01 -0.22 3.89
CA ASP A 4 20.08 -0.94 3.23
C ASP A 4 21.37 -0.90 4.06
N PHE A 5 22.20 -1.93 3.96
CA PHE A 5 23.48 -2.08 4.68
C PHE A 5 24.59 -2.54 3.75
N ILE A 6 25.76 -1.93 3.89
CA ILE A 6 27.02 -2.33 3.26
C ILE A 6 28.02 -2.58 4.39
N GLY A 7 28.23 -3.85 4.72
CA GLY A 7 29.04 -4.23 5.88
C GLY A 7 28.33 -3.89 7.20
N ASP A 8 28.99 -3.15 8.06
CA ASP A 8 28.49 -2.67 9.36
C ASP A 8 27.78 -1.32 9.29
N CYS A 9 27.85 -0.64 8.14
CA CYS A 9 27.23 0.66 7.91
C CYS A 9 26.01 0.54 7.02
N GLY A 10 24.93 1.23 7.36
CA GLY A 10 23.70 1.24 6.57
C GLY A 10 22.98 2.58 6.62
N TYR A 11 21.88 2.66 5.90
CA TYR A 11 21.06 3.85 5.79
C TYR A 11 19.58 3.48 5.85
N LEU A 12 18.83 4.20 6.67
CA LEU A 12 17.39 4.32 6.54
C LEU A 12 17.10 5.49 5.60
N TYR A 13 16.34 5.25 4.56
CA TYR A 13 15.97 6.29 3.59
C TYR A 13 14.48 6.24 3.25
N GLN A 14 13.99 7.34 2.69
CA GLN A 14 12.63 7.46 2.19
C GLN A 14 12.63 8.07 0.79
N LEU A 15 11.68 7.64 -0.04
CA LEU A 15 11.47 8.27 -1.33
C LEU A 15 10.70 9.58 -1.13
N GLN A 16 11.20 10.65 -1.72
CA GLN A 16 10.53 11.94 -1.80
C GLN A 16 10.31 12.27 -3.27
N ILE A 17 9.17 12.87 -3.58
CA ILE A 17 8.92 13.39 -4.91
C ILE A 17 9.57 14.77 -5.01
N THR A 18 10.41 14.98 -6.01
CA THR A 18 11.10 16.25 -6.26
C THR A 18 11.17 16.43 -7.77
N ASN A 19 10.58 17.50 -8.29
CA ASN A 19 10.50 17.79 -9.73
C ASN A 19 10.02 16.56 -10.55
N ASP A 20 8.86 16.02 -10.16
CA ASP A 20 8.22 14.84 -10.79
C ASP A 20 9.07 13.54 -10.79
N SER A 21 10.16 13.52 -10.03
CA SER A 21 11.04 12.36 -9.89
C SER A 21 11.06 11.85 -8.45
N TYR A 22 11.18 10.54 -8.26
CA TYR A 22 11.39 9.95 -6.95
C TYR A 22 12.87 9.95 -6.59
N VAL A 23 13.23 10.67 -5.55
CA VAL A 23 14.60 10.76 -5.04
C VAL A 23 14.66 10.12 -3.66
N ALA A 24 15.66 9.27 -3.43
CA ALA A 24 15.92 8.72 -2.11
C ALA A 24 16.57 9.79 -1.23
N SER A 25 15.90 10.15 -0.14
CA SER A 25 16.42 11.02 0.91
C SER A 25 16.80 10.18 2.13
N ILE A 26 18.03 10.36 2.62
CA ILE A 26 18.50 9.72 3.85
C ILE A 26 17.71 10.28 5.04
N VAL A 27 17.25 9.38 5.92
CA VAL A 27 16.58 9.69 7.18
C VAL A 27 17.57 9.55 8.34
N SER A 28 18.38 8.48 8.34
CA SER A 28 19.45 8.26 9.31
C SER A 28 20.47 7.27 8.76
N SER A 29 21.75 7.49 9.11
CA SER A 29 22.75 6.42 9.07
C SER A 29 22.48 5.42 10.19
N LEU A 30 22.75 4.16 9.91
CA LEU A 30 22.61 3.03 10.81
C LEU A 30 23.97 2.36 10.93
N ILE A 31 24.38 2.05 12.16
CA ILE A 31 25.63 1.35 12.46
C ILE A 31 25.29 0.06 13.19
N LEU A 32 25.86 -1.05 12.74
CA LEU A 32 25.94 -2.30 13.48
C LEU A 32 27.25 -2.26 14.28
N PRO A 33 27.20 -2.33 15.63
CA PRO A 33 28.40 -2.19 16.42
C PRO A 33 29.30 -3.40 16.22
N VAL A 34 30.56 -3.15 15.87
CA VAL A 34 31.61 -4.17 15.80
C VAL A 34 32.38 -4.18 17.11
N ASP A 35 32.58 -2.99 17.69
CA ASP A 35 33.29 -2.79 18.96
C ASP A 35 32.42 -2.03 19.99
N PHE A 36 32.85 -2.07 21.26
CA PHE A 36 32.15 -1.37 22.35
C PHE A 36 32.14 0.15 22.19
N SER A 37 33.08 0.72 21.44
CA SER A 37 33.11 2.14 21.09
C SER A 37 31.88 2.58 20.28
N ASP A 38 31.25 1.64 19.56
CA ASP A 38 30.17 1.94 18.63
C ASP A 38 28.79 1.93 19.30
N LEU A 39 28.72 1.56 20.59
CA LEU A 39 27.46 1.43 21.32
C LEU A 39 26.66 2.73 21.36
N ASP A 40 27.34 3.87 21.42
CA ASP A 40 26.66 5.17 21.38
C ASP A 40 26.02 5.45 20.02
N LEU A 41 26.65 5.03 18.93
CA LEU A 41 26.09 5.11 17.58
C LEU A 41 24.95 4.09 17.39
N PHE A 42 25.10 2.89 17.95
CA PHE A 42 24.09 1.84 17.86
C PHE A 42 22.77 2.21 18.54
N LYS A 43 22.79 3.02 19.61
CA LYS A 43 21.57 3.57 20.22
C LYS A 43 20.70 4.31 19.19
N ASN A 44 21.32 5.07 18.29
CA ASN A 44 20.60 5.74 17.21
C ASN A 44 20.04 4.72 16.20
N THR A 45 20.82 3.70 15.84
CA THR A 45 20.33 2.61 14.98
C THR A 45 19.05 1.99 15.54
N ILE A 46 19.04 1.59 16.82
CA ILE A 46 17.87 1.01 17.49
C ILE A 46 16.68 1.97 17.42
N LYS A 47 16.89 3.26 17.76
CA LYS A 47 15.84 4.28 17.70
C LYS A 47 15.20 4.37 16.32
N TYR A 48 16.01 4.41 15.25
CA TYR A 48 15.51 4.52 13.89
C TYR A 48 14.92 3.23 13.34
N LEU A 49 15.31 2.05 13.85
CA LEU A 49 14.61 0.80 13.57
C LEU A 49 13.17 0.81 14.10
N PHE A 50 12.93 1.40 15.28
CA PHE A 50 11.57 1.59 15.79
C PHE A 50 10.77 2.59 14.96
N VAL A 51 11.40 3.68 14.49
CA VAL A 51 10.75 4.63 13.56
C VAL A 51 10.34 3.92 12.28
N TRP A 52 11.23 3.11 11.69
CA TRP A 52 10.93 2.32 10.49
C TRP A 52 9.79 1.32 10.71
N LYS A 53 9.79 0.60 11.84
CA LYS A 53 8.71 -0.32 12.22
C LYS A 53 7.36 0.41 12.30
N SER A 54 7.32 1.58 12.95
CA SER A 54 6.10 2.39 13.05
C SER A 54 5.63 2.84 11.67
N PHE A 55 6.54 3.29 10.81
CA PHE A 55 6.22 3.64 9.42
C PHE A 55 5.57 2.46 8.67
N LEU A 56 6.13 1.24 8.77
CA LEU A 56 5.57 0.06 8.12
C LEU A 56 4.17 -0.28 8.64
N ARG A 57 3.97 -0.18 9.96
CA ARG A 57 2.66 -0.44 10.57
C ARG A 57 1.58 0.49 10.02
N GLU A 58 1.84 1.80 10.02
CA GLU A 58 0.88 2.78 9.51
C GLU A 58 0.63 2.60 8.01
N THR A 59 1.69 2.37 7.22
CA THR A 59 1.57 2.09 5.78
C THR A 59 0.68 0.87 5.51
N ILE A 60 0.81 -0.20 6.29
CA ILE A 60 -0.04 -1.40 6.16
C ILE A 60 -1.50 -1.09 6.51
N LEU A 61 -1.75 -0.27 7.54
CA LEU A 61 -3.11 0.13 7.91
C LEU A 61 -3.76 0.97 6.81
N ASP A 62 -3.02 1.92 6.26
CA ASP A 62 -3.47 2.76 5.15
C ASP A 62 -3.75 1.94 3.89
N LEU A 63 -2.86 1.00 3.55
CA LEU A 63 -3.05 0.10 2.43
C LEU A 63 -4.31 -0.76 2.61
N LYS A 64 -4.52 -1.34 3.79
CA LYS A 64 -5.74 -2.11 4.11
C LYS A 64 -7.01 -1.27 4.02
N LYS A 65 -6.94 0.02 4.35
CA LYS A 65 -8.07 0.94 4.21
C LYS A 65 -8.35 1.22 2.74
N ALA A 66 -7.32 1.55 1.96
CA ALA A 66 -7.44 1.83 0.53
C ALA A 66 -7.98 0.63 -0.24
N MET A 67 -7.48 -0.59 0.02
CA MET A 67 -7.95 -1.81 -0.63
C MET A 67 -9.46 -2.05 -0.39
N ARG A 68 -9.94 -1.83 0.83
CA ARG A 68 -11.38 -1.97 1.14
C ARG A 68 -12.24 -0.93 0.44
N THR A 69 -11.76 0.30 0.29
CA THR A 69 -12.47 1.34 -0.50
C THR A 69 -12.54 0.93 -1.97
N THR A 70 -11.44 0.48 -2.56
CA THR A 70 -11.42 0.01 -3.95
C THR A 70 -12.36 -1.17 -4.18
N GLU A 71 -12.41 -2.12 -3.25
CA GLU A 71 -13.37 -3.24 -3.31
C GLU A 71 -14.82 -2.76 -3.24
N ALA A 72 -15.14 -1.79 -2.38
CA ALA A 72 -16.47 -1.21 -2.26
C ALA A 72 -16.89 -0.45 -3.52
N ASP A 73 -15.98 0.31 -4.14
CA ASP A 73 -16.22 1.02 -5.39
C ASP A 73 -16.43 0.05 -6.57
N ASN A 74 -15.66 -1.04 -6.62
CA ASN A 74 -15.80 -2.09 -7.64
C ASN A 74 -17.07 -2.94 -7.48
N LEU A 75 -17.64 -3.02 -6.28
CA LEU A 75 -18.93 -3.67 -6.01
C LEU A 75 -20.14 -2.79 -6.36
N ASN A 76 -19.92 -1.53 -6.78
CA ASN A 76 -20.97 -0.60 -7.15
C ASN A 76 -20.94 -0.20 -8.64
N PRO A 77 -21.03 -1.14 -9.60
CA PRO A 77 -21.20 -0.80 -11.02
C PRO A 77 -22.58 -0.23 -11.35
N THR A 78 -23.50 -0.11 -10.37
CA THR A 78 -24.92 0.23 -10.58
C THR A 78 -25.30 1.66 -10.19
N ALA A 79 -24.34 2.59 -10.08
CA ALA A 79 -24.62 4.01 -9.85
C ALA A 79 -24.42 4.89 -11.10
N ALA A 80 -24.18 4.30 -12.27
CA ALA A 80 -24.13 4.98 -13.58
C ALA A 80 -25.45 4.90 -14.37
N LEU A 81 -26.57 4.52 -13.72
CA LEU A 81 -27.90 4.66 -14.30
C LEU A 81 -28.56 5.91 -13.73
N SER A 82 -28.31 7.05 -14.37
CA SER A 82 -29.22 8.20 -14.30
C SER A 82 -29.91 8.40 -15.64
N PRO A 83 -31.13 8.93 -15.62
CA PRO A 83 -32.24 8.42 -16.41
C PRO A 83 -32.49 9.30 -17.62
N HIS A 84 -32.22 8.79 -18.81
CA HIS A 84 -32.75 9.38 -20.03
C HIS A 84 -34.01 8.63 -20.45
N THR A 85 -35.14 9.30 -20.16
CA THR A 85 -36.35 9.36 -20.98
C THR A 85 -36.99 8.04 -21.40
N ALA A 86 -38.14 7.80 -20.79
CA ALA A 86 -39.15 6.83 -21.18
C ALA A 86 -39.36 6.75 -22.71
N LEU A 87 -39.31 5.53 -23.25
CA LEU A 87 -40.17 5.12 -24.34
C LEU A 87 -40.44 3.61 -24.23
N THR A 88 -41.71 3.27 -24.39
CA THR A 88 -42.38 2.00 -24.14
C THR A 88 -42.03 0.88 -25.12
N THR A 89 -41.61 -0.29 -24.62
CA THR A 89 -41.95 -1.59 -25.22
C THR A 89 -41.69 -2.76 -24.24
N PRO A 90 -42.62 -3.72 -24.08
CA PRO A 90 -42.44 -4.83 -23.16
C PRO A 90 -41.77 -6.00 -23.88
N HIS A 91 -40.51 -6.31 -23.55
CA HIS A 91 -39.90 -7.58 -23.94
C HIS A 91 -39.88 -8.53 -22.74
N ILE A 92 -40.66 -9.60 -22.91
CA ILE A 92 -40.95 -10.67 -21.98
C ILE A 92 -39.66 -11.44 -21.65
N PHE A 93 -39.46 -11.70 -20.35
CA PHE A 93 -38.40 -12.54 -19.79
C PHE A 93 -38.58 -14.01 -20.20
N PHE A 94 -37.50 -14.68 -20.60
CA PHE A 94 -37.43 -16.16 -20.63
C PHE A 94 -36.24 -16.66 -19.83
N ALA A 95 -36.51 -17.47 -18.82
CA ALA A 95 -35.62 -18.45 -18.21
C ALA A 95 -36.49 -19.55 -17.56
N PRO A 96 -35.99 -20.75 -17.25
CA PRO A 96 -35.20 -21.70 -18.05
C PRO A 96 -35.88 -23.11 -18.06
N SER A 97 -35.33 -24.10 -18.78
CA SER A 97 -35.51 -25.51 -18.37
C SER A 97 -34.33 -26.39 -18.82
N HIS A 98 -33.61 -26.92 -17.83
CA HIS A 98 -32.61 -27.98 -17.97
C HIS A 98 -33.31 -29.34 -18.03
N SER A 99 -32.96 -30.17 -19.00
CA SER A 99 -32.97 -31.64 -18.88
C SER A 99 -32.17 -32.28 -20.03
N GLN A 100 -30.88 -32.53 -19.78
CA GLN A 100 -30.14 -33.53 -20.54
C GLN A 100 -30.40 -34.90 -19.89
N LEU A 101 -30.89 -35.84 -20.70
CA LEU A 101 -30.97 -37.26 -20.40
C LEU A 101 -30.03 -37.97 -21.38
N GLN A 102 -28.94 -38.54 -20.87
CA GLN A 102 -28.31 -39.75 -21.38
C GLN A 102 -27.51 -40.42 -20.26
#